data_AF-A0A3B4VM06-F1
#
_entry.id   AF-A0A3B4VM06-F1
#
_cell.length_a   1.000
_cell.length_b   1.000
_cell.length_c   1.000
_cell.angle_alpha   90.00
_cell.angle_beta   90.00
_cell.angle_gamma   90.00
#
_symmetry.space_group_name_H-M   'P 1'
#
loop_
_entity.id
_entity.type
_entity.pdbx_description
1 polymer ?
#
loop_
_entity_poly.entity_id
_entity_poly.type
_entity_poly.pdbx_seq_one_letter_code
_entity_poly.pdbx_strand_id
1 'polypeptide(L)'
;MKKQNVRTLSLILCMFSYLLVGAAVFDALESESESSRRRILEQKRNEMKKKYRFSEDDYREIERVVLQAEPHRAGRQWKFAGSFYFAITVITTIGYGHAAPGTDAGKVFCMFYAVLGIPLTLVMFQSLGERMNTFVRYLLHKAKQCMGFRRTEVSMENMVLVGFLSCIGTLCVGAAAFSHFEGWSFFHAYYYCFITLTTIGFGDFVALQKKEDLQEKTPYVAFSFMYILVGLTVIGAFLNLVVLRFLTMNTEDERRDAQERASLKRDRGPESLAPILILVCFLKLNFTKMLSYHIL
;
A
#
# COMPACT_ATOMS: atom_id res chain seq x y z
N MET A 1 -19.00 -15.68 -19.77
CA MET A 1 -17.63 -15.20 -19.49
C MET A 1 -16.99 -16.11 -18.44
N LYS A 2 -15.66 -16.32 -18.48
CA LYS A 2 -14.97 -17.08 -17.41
C LYS A 2 -15.12 -16.32 -16.07
N LYS A 3 -15.37 -17.03 -14.95
CA LYS A 3 -15.50 -16.43 -13.61
C LYS A 3 -14.34 -15.48 -13.26
N GLN A 4 -13.11 -15.82 -13.68
CA GLN A 4 -11.92 -14.97 -13.53
C GLN A 4 -12.07 -13.61 -14.25
N ASN A 5 -12.53 -13.59 -15.51
CA ASN A 5 -12.74 -12.36 -16.26
C ASN A 5 -13.82 -11.48 -15.62
N VAL A 6 -14.88 -12.11 -15.07
CA VAL A 6 -15.93 -11.40 -14.33
C VAL A 6 -15.36 -10.78 -13.05
N ARG A 7 -14.59 -11.54 -12.26
CA ARG A 7 -13.93 -11.02 -11.05
C ARG A 7 -13.02 -9.83 -11.37
N THR A 8 -12.19 -9.92 -12.41
CA THR A 8 -11.30 -8.83 -12.83
C THR A 8 -12.09 -7.61 -13.29
N LEU A 9 -13.13 -7.78 -14.13
CA LEU A 9 -13.96 -6.67 -14.58
C LEU A 9 -14.71 -6.00 -13.42
N SER A 10 -15.22 -6.79 -12.47
CA SER A 10 -15.86 -6.27 -11.25
C SER A 10 -14.88 -5.47 -10.39
N LEU A 11 -13.64 -5.94 -10.21
CA LEU A 11 -12.61 -5.19 -9.48
C LEU A 11 -12.27 -3.86 -10.17
N ILE A 12 -12.14 -3.85 -11.50
CA ILE A 12 -11.90 -2.62 -12.28
C ILE A 12 -13.06 -1.64 -12.07
N LEU A 13 -14.30 -2.09 -12.19
CA LEU A 13 -15.49 -1.25 -12.03
C LEU A 13 -15.63 -0.72 -10.59
N CYS A 14 -15.34 -1.55 -9.58
CA CYS A 14 -15.27 -1.11 -8.19
C CYS A 14 -14.18 -0.05 -7.96
N MET A 15 -13.00 -0.20 -8.57
CA MET A 15 -11.92 0.80 -8.46
C MET A 15 -12.31 2.14 -9.11
N PHE A 16 -12.90 2.12 -10.30
CA PHE A 16 -13.37 3.35 -10.95
C PHE A 16 -14.47 4.04 -10.15
N SER A 17 -15.45 3.29 -9.65
CA SER A 17 -16.50 3.87 -8.81
C SER A 17 -15.96 4.42 -7.49
N TYR A 18 -15.00 3.74 -6.86
CA TYR A 18 -14.31 4.24 -5.66
C TYR A 18 -13.59 5.57 -5.92
N LEU A 19 -12.89 5.70 -7.06
CA LEU A 19 -12.24 6.96 -7.46
C LEU A 19 -13.25 8.08 -7.71
N LEU A 20 -14.38 7.79 -8.38
CA LEU A 20 -15.42 8.79 -8.63
C LEU A 20 -16.06 9.30 -7.34
N VAL A 21 -16.37 8.39 -6.40
CA VAL A 21 -16.89 8.77 -5.08
C VAL A 21 -15.86 9.60 -4.33
N GLY A 22 -14.59 9.19 -4.32
CA GLY A 22 -13.50 9.96 -3.70
C GLY A 22 -13.38 11.36 -4.28
N ALA A 23 -13.39 11.49 -5.61
CA ALA A 23 -13.32 12.78 -6.29
C ALA A 23 -14.48 13.71 -5.92
N ALA A 24 -15.72 13.19 -5.91
CA ALA A 24 -16.89 13.97 -5.51
C ALA A 24 -16.83 14.43 -4.05
N VAL A 25 -16.37 13.57 -3.14
CA VAL A 25 -16.24 13.91 -1.71
C VAL A 25 -15.13 14.95 -1.51
N PHE A 26 -13.96 14.80 -2.13
CA PHE A 26 -12.88 15.78 -2.00
C PHE A 26 -13.25 17.13 -2.62
N ASP A 27 -13.92 17.16 -3.78
CA ASP A 27 -14.43 18.40 -4.37
C ASP A 27 -15.41 19.11 -3.42
N ALA A 28 -16.35 18.37 -2.83
CA ALA A 28 -17.31 18.93 -1.89
C ALA A 28 -16.67 19.48 -0.60
N LEU A 29 -15.58 18.88 -0.13
CA LEU A 29 -14.92 19.26 1.12
C LEU A 29 -13.86 20.36 0.94
N GLU A 30 -13.12 20.35 -0.17
CA GLU A 30 -11.92 21.19 -0.33
C GLU A 30 -12.11 22.37 -1.30
N SER A 31 -13.01 22.29 -2.29
CA SER A 31 -13.07 23.29 -3.39
C SER A 31 -13.46 24.70 -2.93
N GLU A 32 -14.39 24.83 -1.99
CA GLU A 32 -14.76 26.14 -1.44
C GLU A 32 -13.66 26.72 -0.55
N SER A 33 -13.02 25.87 0.26
CA SER A 33 -11.91 26.23 1.14
C SER A 33 -10.69 26.69 0.34
N GLU A 34 -10.34 25.98 -0.74
CA GLU A 34 -9.26 26.34 -1.67
C GLU A 34 -9.56 27.68 -2.34
N SER A 35 -10.75 27.85 -2.91
CA SER A 35 -11.17 29.08 -3.58
C SER A 35 -11.11 30.29 -2.65
N SER A 36 -11.58 30.12 -1.40
CA SER A 36 -11.55 31.16 -0.38
C SER A 36 -10.12 31.51 0.03
N ARG A 37 -9.27 30.50 0.27
CA ARG A 37 -7.87 30.68 0.65
C ARG A 37 -7.07 31.35 -0.47
N ARG A 38 -7.32 30.99 -1.73
CA ARG A 38 -6.71 31.63 -2.90
C ARG A 38 -7.08 33.11 -2.97
N ARG A 39 -8.36 33.47 -2.80
CA ARG A 39 -8.80 34.88 -2.78
C ARG A 39 -8.09 35.69 -1.69
N ILE A 40 -7.98 35.14 -0.47
CA ILE A 40 -7.27 35.79 0.65
C ILE A 40 -5.79 35.99 0.32
N LEU A 41 -5.12 35.00 -0.27
CA LEU A 41 -3.71 35.10 -0.66
C LEU A 41 -3.50 36.13 -1.76
N GLU A 42 -4.39 36.17 -2.76
CA GLU A 42 -4.34 37.17 -3.84
C GLU A 42 -4.57 38.60 -3.30
N GLN A 43 -5.47 38.76 -2.32
CA GLN A 43 -5.69 40.03 -1.63
C GLN A 43 -4.44 40.48 -0.86
N LYS A 44 -3.88 39.62 0.00
CA LYS A 44 -2.66 39.91 0.77
C LYS A 44 -1.47 40.22 -0.15
N ARG A 45 -1.33 39.48 -1.25
CA ARG A 45 -0.32 39.76 -2.29
C ARG A 45 -0.48 41.18 -2.81
N ASN A 46 -1.69 41.57 -3.22
CA ASN A 46 -1.94 42.89 -3.80
C ASN A 46 -1.72 44.01 -2.77
N GLU A 47 -2.11 43.80 -1.52
CA GLU A 47 -1.84 44.72 -0.41
C GLU A 47 -0.34 44.92 -0.18
N MET A 48 0.45 43.83 -0.14
CA MET A 48 1.90 43.90 0.01
C MET A 48 2.55 44.64 -1.16
N LYS A 49 2.16 44.33 -2.40
CA LYS A 49 2.69 45.00 -3.59
C LYS A 49 2.42 46.50 -3.57
N LYS A 50 1.22 46.93 -3.17
CA LYS A 50 0.88 48.34 -3.05
C LYS A 50 1.62 49.02 -1.89
N LYS A 51 1.72 48.36 -0.74
CA LYS A 51 2.36 48.89 0.48
C LYS A 51 3.87 49.13 0.28
N TYR A 52 4.55 48.19 -0.36
CA TYR A 52 6.00 48.24 -0.56
C TYR A 52 6.42 48.70 -1.96
N ARG A 53 5.45 49.00 -2.83
CA ARG A 53 5.67 49.46 -4.23
C ARG A 53 6.53 48.49 -5.06
N PHE A 54 6.31 47.19 -4.88
CA PHE A 54 6.96 46.17 -5.73
C PHE A 54 6.42 46.24 -7.16
N SER A 55 7.31 46.14 -8.16
CA SER A 55 6.91 45.82 -9.53
C SER A 55 6.46 44.34 -9.63
N GLU A 56 5.85 43.96 -10.76
CA GLU A 56 5.53 42.54 -11.02
C GLU A 56 6.78 41.66 -11.05
N ASP A 57 7.88 42.18 -11.57
CA ASP A 57 9.12 41.42 -11.73
C ASP A 57 9.85 41.27 -10.41
N ASP A 58 9.90 42.32 -9.58
CA ASP A 58 10.47 42.24 -8.23
C ASP A 58 9.73 41.21 -7.36
N TYR A 59 8.39 41.22 -7.44
CA TYR A 59 7.58 40.27 -6.67
C TYR A 59 7.82 38.83 -7.14
N ARG A 60 7.91 38.60 -8.46
CA ARG A 60 8.22 37.27 -9.03
C ARG A 60 9.60 36.79 -8.62
N GLU A 61 10.57 37.68 -8.54
CA GLU A 61 11.91 37.33 -8.08
C GLU A 61 11.91 36.97 -6.59
N ILE A 62 11.26 37.75 -5.74
CA ILE A 62 11.09 37.43 -4.31
C ILE A 62 10.38 36.08 -4.15
N GLU A 63 9.30 35.83 -4.88
CA GLU A 63 8.57 34.57 -4.85
C GLU A 63 9.48 33.40 -5.23
N ARG A 64 10.29 33.55 -6.28
CA ARG A 64 11.29 32.54 -6.68
C ARG A 64 12.31 32.29 -5.58
N VAL A 65 12.87 33.34 -4.97
CA VAL A 65 13.85 33.20 -3.88
C VAL A 65 13.22 32.50 -2.67
N VAL A 66 11.99 32.86 -2.29
CA VAL A 66 11.29 32.22 -1.17
C VAL A 66 11.07 30.73 -1.45
N LEU A 67 10.57 30.37 -2.64
CA LEU A 67 10.34 28.97 -3.02
C LEU A 67 11.65 28.15 -3.04
N GLN A 68 12.75 28.73 -3.50
CA GLN A 68 14.06 28.07 -3.48
C GLN A 68 14.68 27.97 -2.08
N ALA A 69 14.35 28.92 -1.20
CA ALA A 69 14.83 28.94 0.18
C ALA A 69 14.04 28.00 1.11
N GLU A 70 12.78 27.67 0.80
CA GLU A 70 11.91 26.80 1.63
C GLU A 70 12.59 25.50 2.09
N PRO A 71 13.17 24.65 1.20
CA PRO A 71 13.84 23.41 1.63
C PRO A 71 15.04 23.63 2.56
N HIS A 72 15.63 24.83 2.52
CA HIS A 72 16.78 25.20 3.34
C HIS A 72 16.35 25.78 4.71
N ARG A 73 15.07 26.13 4.90
CA ARG A 73 14.55 26.66 6.18
C ARG A 73 14.62 25.68 7.32
N ALA A 74 14.49 24.38 7.03
CA ALA A 74 14.59 23.29 8.01
C ALA A 74 16.05 22.94 8.38
N GLY A 75 17.04 23.67 7.84
CA GLY A 75 18.46 23.46 8.10
C GLY A 75 19.15 22.58 7.05
N ARG A 76 20.37 22.11 7.36
CA ARG A 76 21.14 21.25 6.44
C ARG A 76 20.56 19.84 6.40
N GLN A 77 19.73 19.56 5.38
CA GLN A 77 19.12 18.25 5.13
C GLN A 77 20.14 17.17 4.70
N TRP A 78 21.22 17.56 4.00
CA TRP A 78 22.23 16.62 3.50
C TRP A 78 23.44 16.52 4.44
N LYS A 79 23.25 15.76 5.52
CA LYS A 79 24.29 15.14 6.37
C LYS A 79 23.90 13.67 6.58
N PHE A 80 24.74 12.85 7.20
CA PHE A 80 24.48 11.40 7.33
C PHE A 80 23.07 11.06 7.84
N ALA A 81 22.60 11.69 8.92
CA ALA A 81 21.26 11.46 9.47
C ALA A 81 20.13 11.79 8.48
N GLY A 82 20.21 12.94 7.80
CA GLY A 82 19.22 13.33 6.79
C GLY A 82 19.31 12.51 5.51
N SER A 83 20.51 12.15 5.06
CA SER A 83 20.71 11.22 3.95
C SER A 83 20.15 9.83 4.26
N PHE A 84 20.29 9.36 5.51
CA PHE A 84 19.72 8.11 5.97
C PHE A 84 18.19 8.17 6.05
N TYR A 85 17.64 9.29 6.53
CA TYR A 85 16.19 9.53 6.51
C TYR A 85 15.64 9.51 5.08
N PHE A 86 16.29 10.23 4.17
CA PHE A 86 15.96 10.21 2.75
C PHE A 86 16.03 8.79 2.18
N ALA A 87 17.09 8.03 2.45
CA ALA A 87 17.22 6.64 2.01
C ALA A 87 16.07 5.76 2.50
N ILE A 88 15.65 5.88 3.77
CA ILE A 88 14.45 5.21 4.30
C ILE A 88 13.24 5.59 3.46
N THR A 89 12.99 6.88 3.25
CA THR A 89 11.79 7.34 2.51
C THR A 89 11.73 6.83 1.07
N VAL A 90 12.89 6.63 0.42
CA VAL A 90 12.99 6.08 -0.93
C VAL A 90 12.67 4.59 -0.95
N ILE A 91 13.36 3.77 -0.14
CA ILE A 91 13.19 2.31 -0.18
C ILE A 91 11.83 1.85 0.38
N THR A 92 11.25 2.64 1.30
CA THR A 92 9.91 2.41 1.87
C THR A 92 8.79 3.02 1.03
N THR A 93 9.12 3.71 -0.07
CA THR A 93 8.16 4.37 -0.97
C THR A 93 7.29 5.45 -0.30
N ILE A 94 7.67 5.95 0.87
CA ILE A 94 6.95 7.06 1.54
C ILE A 94 7.15 8.36 0.77
N GLY A 95 8.40 8.73 0.45
CA GLY A 95 8.69 9.83 -0.47
C GLY A 95 8.10 11.21 -0.15
N TYR A 96 8.20 11.71 1.09
CA TYR A 96 7.65 13.02 1.51
C TYR A 96 7.98 14.24 0.64
N GLY A 97 9.08 14.22 -0.13
CA GLY A 97 9.47 15.36 -0.96
C GLY A 97 10.06 16.57 -0.23
N HIS A 98 10.15 16.57 1.11
CA HIS A 98 10.82 17.63 1.88
C HIS A 98 12.31 17.79 1.53
N ALA A 99 12.94 16.70 1.10
CA ALA A 99 14.29 16.68 0.53
C ALA A 99 14.31 15.83 -0.74
N ALA A 100 14.90 16.37 -1.80
CA ALA A 100 15.04 15.70 -3.09
C ALA A 100 16.44 15.96 -3.67
N PRO A 101 17.01 15.02 -4.44
CA PRO A 101 18.33 15.19 -5.04
C PRO A 101 18.32 16.35 -6.05
N GLY A 102 19.05 17.43 -5.71
CA GLY A 102 19.18 18.61 -6.57
C GLY A 102 20.14 18.40 -7.75
N THR A 103 21.07 17.44 -7.65
CA THR A 103 22.07 17.17 -8.69
C THR A 103 21.64 16.04 -9.62
N ASP A 104 22.05 16.10 -10.89
CA ASP A 104 21.72 15.06 -11.87
C ASP A 104 22.33 13.70 -11.49
N ALA A 105 23.57 13.70 -10.98
CA ALA A 105 24.19 12.48 -10.44
C ALA A 105 23.38 11.87 -9.28
N GLY A 106 22.87 12.72 -8.36
CA GLY A 106 22.03 12.27 -7.25
C GLY A 106 20.70 11.68 -7.71
N LYS A 107 20.08 12.26 -8.74
CA LYS A 107 18.84 11.73 -9.36
C LYS A 107 19.08 10.37 -10.00
N VAL A 108 20.14 10.23 -10.80
CA VAL A 108 20.51 8.96 -11.43
C VAL A 108 20.76 7.89 -10.36
N PHE A 109 21.56 8.19 -9.33
CA PHE A 109 21.79 7.28 -8.22
C PHE A 109 20.48 6.88 -7.53
N CYS A 110 19.60 7.84 -7.25
CA CYS A 110 18.29 7.59 -6.62
C CYS A 110 17.42 6.61 -7.44
N MET A 111 17.45 6.71 -8.78
CA MET A 111 16.70 5.78 -9.65
C MET A 111 17.21 4.35 -9.49
N PHE A 112 18.53 4.12 -9.58
CA PHE A 112 19.12 2.78 -9.41
C PHE A 112 18.92 2.25 -7.98
N TYR A 113 19.07 3.12 -6.99
CA TYR A 113 18.88 2.77 -5.58
C TYR A 113 17.44 2.31 -5.30
N ALA A 114 16.42 3.00 -5.86
CA ALA A 114 15.02 2.63 -5.71
C ALA A 114 14.69 1.30 -6.39
N VAL A 115 15.21 1.06 -7.60
CA VAL A 115 14.97 -0.19 -8.37
C VAL A 115 15.37 -1.44 -7.60
N LEU A 116 16.50 -1.39 -6.87
CA LEU A 116 16.97 -2.53 -6.07
C LEU A 116 16.43 -2.50 -4.63
N GLY A 117 16.31 -1.31 -4.05
CA GLY A 117 15.91 -1.12 -2.66
C GLY A 117 14.46 -1.49 -2.40
N ILE A 118 13.52 -1.07 -3.26
CA ILE A 118 12.08 -1.29 -3.05
C ILE A 118 11.75 -2.79 -3.02
N PRO A 119 12.17 -3.64 -3.98
CA PRO A 119 11.91 -5.07 -3.92
C PRO A 119 12.50 -5.74 -2.68
N LEU A 120 13.74 -5.37 -2.31
CA LEU A 120 14.40 -5.88 -1.12
C LEU A 120 13.62 -5.53 0.16
N THR A 121 13.18 -4.28 0.28
CA THR A 121 12.38 -3.80 1.42
C THR A 121 11.01 -4.48 1.48
N LEU A 122 10.34 -4.70 0.35
CA LEU A 122 9.07 -5.43 0.30
C LEU A 122 9.24 -6.88 0.80
N VAL A 123 10.24 -7.61 0.31
CA VAL A 123 10.52 -8.99 0.77
C VAL A 123 10.87 -9.02 2.26
N MET A 124 11.65 -8.05 2.73
CA MET A 124 11.98 -7.91 4.16
C MET A 124 10.72 -7.71 5.01
N PHE A 125 9.85 -6.76 4.65
CA PHE A 125 8.62 -6.52 5.42
C PHE A 125 7.64 -7.69 5.37
N GLN A 126 7.54 -8.41 4.25
CA GLN A 126 6.74 -9.63 4.17
C GLN A 126 7.28 -10.69 5.15
N SER A 127 8.60 -10.95 5.12
CA SER A 127 9.25 -11.93 5.98
C SER A 127 9.14 -11.59 7.47
N LEU A 128 9.31 -10.31 7.82
CA LEU A 128 9.15 -9.83 9.19
C LEU A 128 7.68 -9.88 9.63
N GLY A 129 6.75 -9.55 8.74
CA GLY A 129 5.31 -9.60 9.00
C GLY A 129 4.81 -11.02 9.29
N GLU A 130 5.26 -12.02 8.55
CA GLU A 130 4.94 -13.44 8.81
C GLU A 130 5.45 -13.91 10.18
N ARG A 131 6.70 -13.56 10.50
CA ARG A 131 7.29 -13.88 11.80
C ARG A 131 6.53 -13.20 12.93
N MET A 132 6.14 -11.93 12.76
CA MET A 132 5.36 -11.20 13.74
C MET A 132 3.97 -11.80 13.93
N ASN A 133 3.27 -12.16 12.85
CA ASN A 133 1.98 -12.84 12.93
C ASN A 133 2.09 -14.19 13.65
N THR A 134 3.14 -14.96 13.39
CA THR A 134 3.41 -16.24 14.08
C THR A 134 3.65 -16.02 15.57
N PHE A 135 4.44 -15.01 15.91
CA PHE A 135 4.71 -14.62 17.29
C PHE A 135 3.45 -14.17 18.04
N VAL A 136 2.63 -13.31 17.42
CA VAL A 136 1.34 -12.89 17.98
C VAL A 136 0.41 -14.09 18.19
N ARG A 137 0.36 -15.03 17.24
CA ARG A 137 -0.43 -16.26 17.38
C ARG A 137 0.04 -17.10 18.56
N TYR A 138 1.36 -17.23 18.75
CA TYR A 138 1.94 -17.92 19.90
C TYR A 138 1.57 -17.23 21.22
N LEU A 139 1.72 -15.91 21.31
CA LEU A 139 1.34 -15.14 22.49
C LEU A 139 -0.14 -15.27 22.82
N LEU A 140 -1.03 -15.18 21.82
CA LEU A 140 -2.48 -15.36 22.00
C LEU A 140 -2.82 -16.77 22.48
N HIS A 141 -2.13 -17.79 21.95
CA HIS A 141 -2.32 -19.16 22.40
C HIS A 141 -1.91 -19.33 23.87
N LYS A 142 -0.74 -18.79 24.26
CA LYS A 142 -0.27 -18.78 25.65
C LYS A 142 -1.21 -17.99 26.57
N ALA A 143 -1.66 -16.82 26.16
CA ALA A 143 -2.61 -16.02 26.94
C ALA A 143 -3.94 -16.77 27.17
N LYS A 144 -4.50 -17.41 26.13
CA LYS A 144 -5.71 -18.25 26.27
C LYS A 144 -5.49 -19.46 27.19
N GLN A 145 -4.31 -20.08 27.15
CA GLN A 145 -3.93 -21.15 28.07
C GLN A 145 -3.86 -20.64 29.51
N CYS A 146 -3.19 -19.51 29.76
CA CYS A 146 -3.09 -18.91 31.10
C CYS A 146 -4.44 -18.47 31.66
N MET A 147 -5.36 -18.00 30.82
CA MET A 147 -6.72 -17.61 31.21
C MET A 147 -7.69 -18.79 31.35
N GLY A 148 -7.23 -20.04 31.17
CA GLY A 148 -8.03 -21.24 31.42
C GLY A 148 -9.13 -21.54 30.38
N PHE A 149 -9.03 -20.99 29.15
CA PHE A 149 -10.01 -21.28 28.11
C PHE A 149 -9.93 -22.73 27.62
N ARG A 150 -11.06 -23.44 27.59
CA ARG A 150 -11.17 -24.83 27.08
C ARG A 150 -10.81 -24.98 25.58
N ARG A 151 -10.91 -23.91 24.79
CA ARG A 151 -10.50 -23.87 23.36
C ARG A 151 -9.38 -22.86 23.17
N THR A 152 -8.16 -23.35 22.99
CA THR A 152 -6.94 -22.54 22.82
C THR A 152 -6.62 -22.28 21.35
N GLU A 153 -7.40 -22.80 20.41
CA GLU A 153 -7.23 -22.52 18.99
C GLU A 153 -7.41 -21.02 18.69
N VAL A 154 -6.44 -20.46 17.98
CA VAL A 154 -6.46 -19.07 17.56
C VAL A 154 -7.09 -19.02 16.17
N SER A 155 -8.38 -18.68 16.11
CA SER A 155 -9.10 -18.41 14.86
C SER A 155 -8.46 -17.23 14.10
N MET A 156 -8.58 -17.26 12.77
CA MET A 156 -8.17 -16.17 11.88
C MET A 156 -8.86 -14.84 12.24
N GLU A 157 -10.11 -14.88 12.69
CA GLU A 157 -10.85 -13.68 13.13
C GLU A 157 -10.18 -12.98 14.32
N ASN A 158 -9.69 -13.76 15.29
CA ASN A 158 -8.94 -13.22 16.43
C ASN A 158 -7.63 -12.58 15.98
N MET A 159 -6.95 -13.17 14.98
CA MET A 159 -5.73 -12.60 14.40
C MET A 159 -6.00 -11.28 13.68
N VAL A 160 -7.09 -11.21 12.90
CA VAL A 160 -7.50 -9.98 12.21
C VAL A 160 -7.85 -8.88 13.21
N LEU A 161 -8.61 -9.21 14.26
CA LEU A 161 -8.97 -8.27 15.32
C LEU A 161 -7.72 -7.72 16.04
N VAL A 162 -6.80 -8.61 16.45
CA VAL A 162 -5.56 -8.21 17.13
C VAL A 162 -4.65 -7.41 16.21
N GLY A 163 -4.55 -7.78 14.94
CA GLY A 163 -3.80 -7.02 13.94
C GLY A 163 -4.37 -5.62 13.73
N PHE A 164 -5.70 -5.48 13.65
CA PHE A 164 -6.37 -4.19 13.55
C PHE A 164 -6.14 -3.31 14.78
N LEU A 165 -6.29 -3.88 15.99
CA LEU A 165 -6.00 -3.20 17.25
C LEU A 165 -4.52 -2.80 17.36
N SER A 166 -3.60 -3.64 16.88
CA SER A 166 -2.18 -3.33 16.82
C SER A 166 -1.90 -2.14 15.89
N CYS A 167 -2.54 -2.08 14.72
CA CYS A 167 -2.39 -0.95 13.80
C CYS A 167 -2.87 0.36 14.45
N ILE A 168 -4.06 0.36 15.06
CA ILE A 168 -4.59 1.53 15.79
C ILE A 168 -3.65 1.91 16.94
N GLY A 169 -3.19 0.93 17.72
CA GLY A 169 -2.25 1.15 18.82
C GLY A 169 -0.96 1.82 18.36
N THR A 170 -0.35 1.33 17.27
CA THR A 170 0.85 1.94 16.67
C THR A 170 0.62 3.37 16.21
N LEU A 171 -0.55 3.67 15.61
CA LEU A 171 -0.91 5.03 15.22
C LEU A 171 -1.09 5.95 16.44
N CYS A 172 -1.79 5.48 17.49
CA CYS A 172 -2.00 6.25 18.71
C CYS A 172 -0.69 6.53 19.47
N VAL A 173 0.20 5.54 19.59
CA VAL A 173 1.51 5.70 20.23
C VAL A 173 2.37 6.70 19.46
N GLY A 174 2.38 6.60 18.12
CA GLY A 174 3.06 7.57 17.27
C GLY A 174 2.49 8.98 17.41
N ALA A 175 1.17 9.12 17.33
CA ALA A 175 0.47 10.39 17.47
C ALA A 175 0.80 11.06 18.81
N ALA A 176 0.79 10.32 19.92
CA ALA A 176 1.17 10.85 21.22
C ALA A 176 2.63 11.35 21.24
N ALA A 177 3.57 10.55 20.73
CA ALA A 177 4.98 10.94 20.69
C ALA A 177 5.22 12.16 19.78
N PHE A 178 4.75 12.14 18.54
CA PHE A 178 4.96 13.24 17.58
C PHE A 178 4.20 14.50 17.98
N SER A 179 3.02 14.40 18.60
CA SER A 179 2.33 15.58 19.15
C SER A 179 3.18 16.27 20.22
N HIS A 180 3.86 15.51 21.08
CA HIS A 180 4.74 16.05 22.10
C HIS A 180 6.05 16.64 21.53
N PHE A 181 6.73 15.90 20.64
CA PHE A 181 8.03 16.36 20.09
C PHE A 181 7.88 17.49 19.08
N GLU A 182 6.90 17.40 18.17
CA GLU A 182 6.69 18.38 17.12
C GLU A 182 5.69 19.47 17.54
N GLY A 183 5.07 19.40 18.71
CA GLY A 183 4.08 20.38 19.17
C GLY A 183 2.85 20.47 18.27
N TRP A 184 2.54 19.40 17.53
CA TRP A 184 1.33 19.30 16.72
C TRP A 184 0.13 18.91 17.58
N SER A 185 -1.08 19.18 17.08
CA SER A 185 -2.27 18.58 17.69
C SER A 185 -2.22 17.05 17.54
N PHE A 186 -2.84 16.32 18.48
CA PHE A 186 -2.90 14.86 18.40
C PHE A 186 -3.49 14.38 17.06
N PHE A 187 -4.49 15.09 16.53
CA PHE A 187 -5.08 14.78 15.23
C PHE A 187 -4.08 14.92 14.08
N HIS A 188 -3.32 16.03 14.01
CA HIS A 188 -2.30 16.20 12.98
C HIS A 188 -1.17 15.16 13.10
N ALA A 189 -0.75 14.84 14.32
CA ALA A 189 0.23 13.79 14.55
C ALA A 189 -0.29 12.41 14.15
N TYR A 190 -1.57 12.11 14.42
CA TYR A 190 -2.23 10.88 14.00
C TYR A 190 -2.33 10.78 12.48
N TYR A 191 -2.74 11.87 11.83
CA TYR A 191 -2.78 11.99 10.37
C TYR A 191 -1.39 11.77 9.77
N TYR A 192 -0.35 12.42 10.31
CA TYR A 192 1.04 12.19 9.91
C TYR A 192 1.42 10.71 10.01
N CYS A 193 1.18 10.07 11.17
CA CYS A 193 1.48 8.64 11.35
C CYS A 193 0.73 7.77 10.33
N PHE A 194 -0.55 8.07 10.08
CA PHE A 194 -1.35 7.32 9.12
C PHE A 194 -0.79 7.44 7.69
N ILE A 195 -0.58 8.67 7.19
CA ILE A 195 -0.03 8.95 5.86
C ILE A 195 1.39 8.40 5.68
N THR A 196 2.17 8.38 6.76
CA THR A 196 3.52 7.80 6.79
C THR A 196 3.49 6.27 6.67
N LEU A 197 2.73 5.59 7.54
CA LEU A 197 2.74 4.13 7.62
C LEU A 197 1.95 3.46 6.49
N THR A 198 1.09 4.21 5.81
CA THR A 198 0.43 3.79 4.56
C THR A 198 1.26 4.10 3.30
N THR A 199 2.48 4.63 3.49
CA THR A 199 3.42 5.00 2.42
C THR A 199 2.83 5.97 1.39
N ILE A 200 1.89 6.82 1.80
CA ILE A 200 1.33 7.89 0.95
C ILE A 200 2.30 9.08 0.96
N GLY A 201 2.73 9.49 2.15
CA GLY A 201 3.79 10.48 2.36
C GLY A 201 3.61 11.80 1.62
N PHE A 202 2.50 12.52 1.84
CA PHE A 202 2.25 13.81 1.19
C PHE A 202 3.33 14.89 1.47
N GLY A 203 3.97 14.84 2.64
CA GLY A 203 5.02 15.79 3.02
C GLY A 203 4.53 17.13 3.55
N ASP A 204 3.22 17.27 3.76
CA ASP A 204 2.58 18.40 4.44
C ASP A 204 2.94 18.45 5.93
N PHE A 205 3.08 17.28 6.56
CA PHE A 205 3.66 17.07 7.87
C PHE A 205 4.87 16.15 7.76
N VAL A 206 6.02 16.60 8.28
CA VAL A 206 7.27 15.81 8.28
C VAL A 206 7.98 16.04 9.61
N ALA A 207 8.24 14.95 10.34
CA ALA A 207 9.01 15.01 11.57
C ALA A 207 10.47 15.38 11.30
N LEU A 208 11.17 15.88 12.33
CA LEU A 208 12.60 16.24 12.26
C LEU A 208 12.91 17.45 11.35
N GLN A 209 11.91 18.27 11.02
CA GLN A 209 12.07 19.47 10.18
C GLN A 209 12.13 20.79 10.96
N LYS A 210 11.87 20.78 12.28
CA LYS A 210 12.07 21.98 13.11
C LYS A 210 13.58 22.27 13.26
N LYS A 211 13.94 23.56 13.10
CA LYS A 211 15.32 24.07 12.98
C LYS A 211 16.33 23.27 13.81
N GLU A 212 17.25 22.61 13.11
CA GLU A 212 18.43 21.87 13.63
C GLU A 212 18.15 20.60 14.47
N ASP A 213 16.90 20.18 14.66
CA ASP A 213 16.56 18.95 15.40
C ASP A 213 17.22 17.69 14.83
N LEU A 214 17.44 17.66 13.51
CA LEU A 214 18.11 16.56 12.81
C LEU A 214 19.59 16.39 13.22
N GLN A 215 20.21 17.43 13.80
CA GLN A 215 21.62 17.44 14.21
C GLN A 215 21.80 17.50 15.73
N GLU A 216 20.86 18.14 16.45
CA GLU A 216 20.96 18.31 17.90
C GLU A 216 20.26 17.20 18.70
N LYS A 217 19.20 16.58 18.17
CA LYS A 217 18.37 15.61 18.91
C LYS A 217 18.53 14.18 18.40
N THR A 218 19.74 13.64 18.50
CA THR A 218 20.08 12.24 18.17
C THR A 218 19.07 11.18 18.68
N PRO A 219 18.58 11.20 19.94
CA PRO A 219 17.63 10.19 20.40
C PRO A 219 16.27 10.29 19.70
N TYR A 220 15.81 11.50 19.35
CA TYR A 220 14.55 11.70 18.64
C TYR A 220 14.61 11.24 17.18
N VAL A 221 15.76 11.48 16.52
CA VAL A 221 16.05 10.95 15.18
C VAL A 221 15.98 9.43 15.17
N ALA A 222 16.67 8.78 16.12
CA ALA A 222 16.67 7.33 16.26
C ALA A 222 15.26 6.77 16.54
N PHE A 223 14.52 7.40 17.46
CA PHE A 223 13.12 7.05 17.72
C PHE A 223 12.27 7.13 16.46
N SER A 224 12.38 8.20 15.68
CA SER A 224 11.59 8.41 14.46
C SER A 224 11.88 7.33 13.41
N PHE A 225 13.14 6.96 13.20
CA PHE A 225 13.51 5.88 12.27
C PHE A 225 12.99 4.53 12.74
N MET A 226 13.13 4.22 14.03
CA MET A 226 12.62 2.98 14.60
C MET A 226 11.10 2.92 14.51
N TYR A 227 10.40 4.02 14.79
CA TYR A 227 8.95 4.11 14.67
C TYR A 227 8.49 3.80 13.24
N ILE A 228 9.12 4.41 12.23
CA ILE A 228 8.76 4.15 10.82
C ILE A 228 8.99 2.68 10.46
N LEU A 229 10.16 2.11 10.79
CA LEU A 229 10.48 0.72 10.44
C LEU A 229 9.58 -0.29 11.15
N VAL A 230 9.35 -0.13 12.46
CA VAL A 230 8.47 -1.00 13.24
C VAL A 230 7.02 -0.82 12.81
N GLY A 231 6.57 0.42 12.61
CA GLY A 231 5.21 0.73 12.19
C GLY A 231 4.88 0.15 10.82
N LEU A 232 5.78 0.29 9.84
CA LEU A 232 5.63 -0.34 8.53
C LEU A 232 5.60 -1.86 8.62
N THR A 233 6.35 -2.45 9.55
CA THR A 233 6.29 -3.89 9.82
C THR A 233 4.93 -4.30 10.39
N VAL A 234 4.31 -3.50 11.27
CA VAL A 234 2.96 -3.75 11.82
C VAL A 234 1.91 -3.66 10.72
N ILE A 235 1.90 -2.60 9.93
CA ILE A 235 0.97 -2.45 8.81
C ILE A 235 1.20 -3.56 7.78
N GLY A 236 2.46 -3.87 7.45
CA GLY A 236 2.83 -4.95 6.54
C GLY A 236 2.38 -6.32 7.03
N ALA A 237 2.49 -6.61 8.33
CA ALA A 237 2.01 -7.86 8.92
C ALA A 237 0.47 -7.98 8.82
N PHE A 238 -0.25 -6.89 9.07
CA PHE A 238 -1.70 -6.86 8.93
C PHE A 238 -2.14 -7.02 7.47
N LEU A 239 -1.50 -6.30 6.55
CA LEU A 239 -1.75 -6.42 5.11
C LEU A 239 -1.45 -7.84 4.63
N ASN A 240 -0.35 -8.45 5.06
CA ASN A 240 -0.04 -9.84 4.70
C ASN A 240 -1.14 -10.79 5.19
N LEU A 241 -1.60 -10.66 6.44
CA LEU A 241 -2.69 -11.48 6.97
C LEU A 241 -3.98 -11.36 6.13
N VAL A 242 -4.37 -10.13 5.76
CA VAL A 242 -5.60 -9.84 5.02
C VAL A 242 -5.47 -10.25 3.55
N VAL A 243 -4.38 -9.88 2.88
CA VAL A 243 -4.11 -10.21 1.48
C VAL A 243 -3.97 -11.72 1.30
N LEU A 244 -3.24 -12.40 2.20
CA LEU A 244 -3.10 -13.85 2.17
C LEU A 244 -4.47 -14.52 2.23
N ARG A 245 -5.39 -14.04 3.08
CA ARG A 245 -6.78 -14.54 3.15
C ARG A 245 -7.50 -14.43 1.79
N PHE A 246 -7.37 -13.29 1.11
CA PHE A 246 -7.98 -13.10 -0.21
C PHE A 246 -7.34 -13.99 -1.29
N LEU A 247 -6.02 -14.14 -1.26
CA LEU A 247 -5.30 -15.02 -2.20
C LEU A 247 -5.67 -16.49 -1.98
N THR A 248 -5.72 -16.95 -0.72
CA THR A 248 -6.10 -18.32 -0.40
C THR A 248 -7.53 -18.62 -0.82
N MET A 249 -8.45 -17.67 -0.61
CA MET A 249 -9.85 -17.80 -1.03
C MET A 249 -9.95 -17.99 -2.56
N ASN A 250 -9.21 -17.20 -3.33
CA ASN A 250 -9.15 -17.36 -4.78
C ASN A 250 -8.61 -18.74 -5.21
N THR A 251 -7.56 -19.24 -4.55
CA THR A 251 -7.01 -20.57 -4.87
C THR A 251 -7.93 -21.72 -4.47
N GLU A 252 -8.69 -21.59 -3.38
CA GLU A 252 -9.68 -22.58 -2.96
C GLU A 252 -10.85 -22.62 -3.94
N ASP A 253 -11.34 -21.47 -4.40
CA ASP A 253 -12.37 -21.39 -5.44
C ASP A 253 -11.90 -22.00 -6.76
N GLU A 254 -10.64 -21.75 -7.16
CA GLU A 254 -10.05 -22.37 -8.35
C GLU A 254 -9.94 -23.89 -8.22
N ARG A 255 -9.58 -24.40 -7.03
CA ARG A 255 -9.55 -25.85 -6.76
C ARG A 255 -10.95 -26.45 -6.81
N ARG A 256 -11.95 -25.80 -6.22
CA ARG A 256 -13.36 -26.24 -6.26
C ARG A 256 -13.89 -26.28 -7.70
N ASP A 257 -13.67 -25.21 -8.48
CA ASP A 257 -14.04 -25.15 -9.89
C ASP A 257 -13.33 -26.25 -10.72
N ALA A 258 -12.07 -26.54 -10.44
CA ALA A 258 -11.33 -27.62 -11.11
C ALA A 258 -11.90 -29.00 -10.76
N GLN A 259 -12.27 -29.24 -9.49
CA GLN A 259 -12.91 -30.47 -9.04
C GLN A 259 -14.32 -30.64 -9.64
N GLU A 260 -15.12 -29.57 -9.72
CA GLU A 260 -16.41 -29.57 -10.41
C GLU A 260 -16.27 -29.91 -11.90
N ARG A 261 -15.27 -29.34 -12.59
CA ARG A 261 -15.01 -29.69 -14.00
C ARG A 261 -14.54 -31.12 -14.17
N ALA A 262 -13.76 -31.65 -13.23
CA ALA A 262 -13.29 -33.03 -13.24
C ALA A 262 -14.44 -34.02 -12.99
N SER A 263 -15.35 -33.72 -12.05
CA SER A 263 -16.54 -34.53 -11.79
C SER A 263 -17.52 -34.50 -12.96
N LEU A 264 -17.78 -33.34 -13.58
CA LEU A 264 -18.58 -33.24 -14.81
C LEU A 264 -18.00 -34.03 -15.99
N LYS A 265 -16.67 -34.12 -16.11
CA LYS A 265 -16.01 -34.99 -17.11
C LYS A 265 -16.15 -36.47 -16.78
N ARG A 266 -16.20 -36.83 -15.50
CA ARG A 266 -16.33 -38.21 -15.02
C ARG A 266 -17.77 -38.73 -15.11
N ASP A 267 -18.77 -37.87 -14.86
CA ASP A 267 -20.19 -38.19 -15.12
C ASP A 267 -20.51 -38.26 -16.62
N ARG A 268 -19.75 -37.54 -17.46
CA ARG A 268 -19.69 -37.79 -18.91
C ARG A 268 -18.72 -38.92 -19.26
N GLY A 269 -18.68 -39.97 -18.43
CA GLY A 269 -18.01 -41.22 -18.76
C GLY A 269 -18.51 -41.82 -20.08
N PRO A 270 -17.76 -42.75 -20.71
CA PRO A 270 -17.92 -43.20 -22.09
C PRO A 270 -19.23 -43.96 -22.41
N GLU A 271 -20.23 -43.98 -21.53
CA GLU A 271 -21.47 -44.74 -21.70
C GLU A 271 -22.45 -44.12 -22.71
N SER A 272 -22.34 -42.82 -23.02
CA SER A 272 -23.13 -42.22 -24.12
C SER A 272 -22.50 -42.41 -25.51
N LEU A 273 -21.23 -42.85 -25.57
CA LEU A 273 -20.51 -43.10 -26.82
C LEU A 273 -20.36 -44.60 -27.14
N ALA A 274 -20.57 -45.49 -26.17
CA ALA A 274 -20.52 -46.94 -26.39
C ALA A 274 -21.46 -47.43 -27.53
N PRO A 275 -22.75 -47.03 -27.61
CA PRO A 275 -23.59 -47.46 -28.73
C PRO A 275 -23.18 -46.83 -30.07
N ILE A 276 -22.62 -45.61 -30.08
CA ILE A 276 -22.18 -44.92 -31.30
C ILE A 276 -20.87 -45.53 -31.82
N LEU A 277 -19.91 -45.85 -30.95
CA LEU A 277 -18.65 -46.49 -31.33
C LEU A 277 -18.87 -47.94 -31.79
N ILE A 278 -19.80 -48.67 -31.16
CA ILE A 278 -20.21 -50.00 -31.61
C ILE A 278 -20.90 -49.91 -32.98
N LEU A 279 -21.80 -48.95 -33.21
CA LEU A 279 -22.46 -48.75 -34.51
C LEU A 279 -21.46 -48.37 -35.62
N VAL A 280 -20.47 -47.51 -35.31
CA VAL A 280 -19.41 -47.13 -36.26
C VAL A 280 -18.49 -48.30 -36.57
N CYS A 281 -18.12 -49.14 -35.58
CA CYS A 281 -17.36 -50.37 -35.83
C CYS A 281 -18.16 -51.43 -36.61
N PHE A 282 -19.46 -51.56 -36.36
CA PHE A 282 -20.35 -52.49 -37.08
C PHE A 282 -20.58 -52.06 -38.55
N LEU A 283 -20.68 -50.75 -38.80
CA LEU A 283 -20.71 -50.18 -40.14
C LEU A 283 -19.38 -50.38 -40.86
N LYS A 284 -18.24 -50.17 -40.19
CA LYS A 284 -16.91 -50.38 -40.79
C LYS A 284 -16.65 -51.84 -41.17
N LEU A 285 -17.04 -52.82 -40.33
CA LEU A 285 -16.87 -54.24 -40.65
C LEU A 285 -17.77 -54.72 -41.80
N ASN A 286 -18.99 -54.20 -41.92
CA ASN A 286 -19.88 -54.55 -43.05
C ASN A 286 -19.45 -53.87 -44.35
N PHE A 287 -18.89 -52.66 -44.31
CA PHE A 287 -18.39 -51.97 -45.51
C PHE A 287 -17.15 -52.67 -46.08
N THR A 288 -16.24 -53.17 -45.24
CA THR A 288 -15.07 -53.93 -45.71
C THR A 288 -15.45 -55.29 -46.29
N LYS A 289 -16.49 -55.96 -45.77
CA LYS A 289 -17.03 -57.19 -46.38
C LYS A 289 -17.74 -56.92 -47.70
N MET A 290 -18.36 -55.76 -47.88
CA MET A 290 -19.05 -55.38 -49.12
C MET A 290 -18.05 -54.99 -50.23
N LEU A 291 -16.90 -54.39 -49.91
CA LEU A 291 -15.85 -54.08 -50.90
C LEU A 291 -15.05 -55.30 -51.39
N SER A 292 -14.99 -56.40 -50.62
CA SER A 292 -14.29 -57.63 -51.07
C SER A 292 -15.07 -58.47 -52.09
N TYR A 293 -16.35 -58.17 -52.36
CA TYR A 293 -17.14 -58.85 -53.39
C TYR A 293 -17.15 -58.14 -54.75
N HIS A 294 -16.47 -57.00 -54.89
CA HIS A 294 -16.48 -56.22 -56.14
C HIS A 294 -15.08 -55.93 -56.72
N ILE A 295 -14.04 -56.65 -56.26
CA ILE A 295 -12.74 -56.70 -56.92
C ILE A 295 -12.45 -58.16 -57.27
N LEU A 296 -13.09 -58.60 -58.34
CA LEU A 296 -12.56 -59.55 -59.31
C LEU A 296 -12.30 -58.76 -60.59
#